data_AF-A0A0D7A2E8-F1
#
_entry.id   AF-A0A0D7A2E8-F1
#
_cell.length_a   1.000
_cell.length_b   1.000
_cell.length_c   1.000
_cell.angle_alpha   90.00
_cell.angle_beta   90.00
_cell.angle_gamma   90.00
#
_symmetry.space_group_name_H-M   'P 1'
#
loop_
_entity.id
_entity.type
_entity.pdbx_description
1 polymer ?
#
loop_
_entity_poly.entity_id
_entity_poly.type
_entity_poly.pdbx_seq_one_letter_code
_entity_poly.pdbx_strand_id
1 'polypeptide(L)'
;PNRQNIGCDTINVGDTAHLLSFLQDLKSAYSNISISLPTSLLPYNDASSSPSVNLSVFADVVTYIAIMNYDVWTPYHTTHVGPNAPL
;
A
#
# COMPACT_ATOMS: atom_id res chain seq x y z
N PRO A 1 2.37 0.60 -4.24
CA PRO A 1 2.37 -0.18 -5.50
C PRO A 1 1.79 0.64 -6.66
N ASN A 2 2.49 0.65 -7.81
CA ASN A 2 2.11 1.36 -9.03
C ASN A 2 1.69 2.83 -8.86
N ARG A 3 2.38 3.55 -7.95
CA ARG A 3 2.17 4.98 -7.69
C ARG A 3 3.48 5.63 -7.33
N GLN A 4 3.84 6.71 -8.02
CA GLN A 4 4.98 7.53 -7.64
C GLN A 4 4.65 8.33 -6.39
N ASN A 5 5.51 8.22 -5.38
CA ASN A 5 5.56 9.18 -4.28
C ASN A 5 6.85 10.00 -4.43
N ILE A 6 7.93 9.60 -3.74
CA ILE A 6 9.25 10.21 -3.92
C ILE A 6 9.83 9.74 -5.27
N GLY A 7 10.26 10.69 -6.10
CA GLY A 7 10.42 10.53 -7.56
C GLY A 7 11.49 9.56 -8.09
N CYS A 8 12.24 8.86 -7.24
CA CYS A 8 13.33 7.97 -7.66
C CYS A 8 12.97 6.48 -7.65
N ASP A 9 11.79 6.11 -7.16
CA ASP A 9 11.39 4.70 -7.08
C ASP A 9 11.12 4.12 -8.47
N THR A 10 11.54 2.87 -8.69
CA THR A 10 11.13 2.10 -9.88
C THR A 10 9.69 1.66 -9.73
N ILE A 11 8.88 1.87 -10.77
CA ILE A 11 7.44 1.58 -10.75
C ILE A 11 7.10 0.66 -11.91
N ASN A 12 6.22 -0.32 -11.65
CA ASN A 12 5.70 -1.20 -12.67
C ASN A 12 4.17 -1.35 -12.57
N VAL A 13 3.51 -1.48 -13.71
CA VAL A 13 2.06 -1.74 -13.79
C VAL A 13 1.64 -3.03 -13.07
N GLY A 14 2.57 -3.98 -12.93
CA GLY A 14 2.40 -5.23 -12.20
C GLY A 14 2.70 -5.17 -10.70
N ASP A 15 3.12 -4.02 -10.13
CA ASP A 15 3.58 -3.95 -8.73
C ASP A 15 2.61 -4.56 -7.72
N THR A 16 1.31 -4.27 -7.87
CA THR A 16 0.28 -4.80 -6.96
C THR A 16 0.14 -6.32 -7.09
N ALA A 17 0.19 -6.85 -8.32
CA ALA A 17 0.13 -8.28 -8.58
C ALA A 17 1.41 -8.98 -8.07
N HIS A 18 2.58 -8.42 -8.35
CA HIS A 18 3.86 -8.96 -7.90
C HIS A 18 3.99 -8.97 -6.37
N LEU A 19 3.51 -7.93 -5.69
CA LEU A 19 3.46 -7.91 -4.22
C LEU A 19 2.55 -9.02 -3.69
N LEU A 20 1.36 -9.22 -4.26
CA LEU A 20 0.47 -10.31 -3.86
C LEU A 20 1.14 -11.67 -4.04
N SER A 21 1.75 -11.92 -5.20
CA SER A 21 2.47 -13.16 -5.48
C SER A 21 3.59 -13.41 -4.47
N PHE A 22 4.38 -12.38 -4.17
CA PHE A 22 5.43 -12.48 -3.14
C PHE A 22 4.86 -12.88 -1.76
N LEU A 23 3.73 -12.31 -1.36
CA LEU A 23 3.10 -12.63 -0.07
C LEU A 23 2.51 -14.04 -0.04
N GLN A 24 1.96 -14.51 -1.17
CA GLN A 24 1.50 -15.89 -1.33
C GLN A 24 2.65 -16.89 -1.22
N ASP A 25 3.77 -16.62 -1.88
CA ASP A 25 4.99 -17.44 -1.79
C ASP A 25 5.55 -17.44 -0.36
N LEU A 26 5.59 -16.27 0.27
CA LEU A 26 6.05 -16.12 1.66
C LEU A 26 5.19 -16.92 2.64
N LYS A 27 3.86 -16.85 2.51
CA LYS A 27 2.92 -17.60 3.35
C LYS A 27 3.01 -19.11 3.08
N SER A 28 3.27 -19.51 1.84
CA SER A 28 3.47 -20.91 1.47
C SER A 28 4.76 -21.49 2.05
N ALA A 29 5.84 -20.68 2.08
CA ALA A 29 7.12 -21.08 2.67
C ALA A 29 7.07 -21.16 4.21
N TYR A 30 6.22 -20.33 4.85
CA TYR A 30 6.10 -20.27 6.30
C TYR A 30 4.61 -20.23 6.72
N SER A 31 4.03 -21.39 7.02
CA SER A 31 2.58 -21.49 7.30
C SER A 31 2.14 -20.76 8.58
N ASN A 32 3.00 -20.67 9.59
CA ASN A 32 2.68 -20.15 10.93
C ASN A 32 3.16 -18.72 11.22
N ILE A 33 3.32 -17.88 10.18
CA ILE A 33 3.66 -16.46 10.37
C ILE A 33 2.42 -15.56 10.30
N SER A 34 2.47 -14.46 11.03
CA SER A 34 1.57 -13.30 10.84
C SER A 34 2.24 -12.33 9.88
N ILE A 35 1.50 -11.89 8.87
CA ILE A 35 1.99 -10.92 7.87
C ILE A 35 1.19 -9.64 8.04
N SER A 36 1.89 -8.52 8.24
CA SER A 36 1.28 -7.20 8.29
C SER A 36 1.85 -6.31 7.19
N LEU A 37 1.03 -5.43 6.62
CA LEU A 37 1.47 -4.46 5.63
C LEU A 37 1.20 -3.03 6.08
N PRO A 38 2.20 -2.13 6.08
CA PRO A 38 1.93 -0.70 6.11
C PRO A 38 1.29 -0.27 4.78
N THR A 39 0.21 0.51 4.84
CA THR A 39 -0.50 1.00 3.65
C THR A 39 -0.67 2.50 3.70
N SER A 40 -0.73 3.13 2.51
CA SER A 40 -1.12 4.55 2.42
C SER A 40 -2.62 4.71 2.74
N LEU A 41 -3.08 5.97 2.82
CA LEU A 41 -4.49 6.31 2.95
C LEU A 41 -5.36 5.82 1.79
N LEU A 42 -4.79 5.72 0.59
CA LEU A 42 -5.47 5.19 -0.58
C LEU A 42 -5.08 3.73 -0.81
N PRO A 43 -5.97 2.92 -1.42
CA PRO A 43 -5.64 1.57 -1.86
C PRO A 43 -4.41 1.55 -2.78
N TYR A 44 -3.78 0.38 -2.87
CA TYR A 44 -2.76 0.12 -3.88
C TYR A 44 -3.33 0.34 -5.29
N ASN A 45 -2.53 0.87 -6.20
CA ASN A 45 -3.00 1.15 -7.56
C ASN A 45 -3.11 -0.15 -8.38
N ASP A 46 -4.10 -0.22 -9.26
CA ASP A 46 -4.23 -1.26 -10.28
C ASP A 46 -3.24 -1.06 -11.42
N ALA A 47 -3.28 -1.92 -12.45
CA ALA A 47 -2.39 -1.83 -13.61
C ALA A 47 -2.63 -0.56 -14.47
N SER A 48 -3.75 0.13 -14.28
CA SER A 48 -4.07 1.42 -14.90
C SER A 48 -3.60 2.61 -14.05
N SER A 49 -2.77 2.35 -13.03
CA SER A 49 -2.26 3.35 -12.08
C SER A 49 -3.35 4.09 -11.31
N SER A 50 -4.53 3.49 -11.18
CA SER A 50 -5.68 4.04 -10.44
C SER A 50 -5.88 3.30 -9.12
N PRO A 51 -6.37 3.94 -8.04
CA PRO A 51 -6.63 3.24 -6.78
C PRO A 51 -7.56 2.04 -7.00
N SER A 52 -7.13 0.85 -6.58
CA SER A 52 -7.91 -0.38 -6.76
C SER A 52 -9.23 -0.31 -6.00
N VAL A 53 -10.31 -0.77 -6.63
CA VAL A 53 -11.63 -0.89 -5.99
C VAL A 53 -11.81 -2.20 -5.23
N ASN A 54 -10.96 -3.19 -5.47
CA ASN A 54 -11.00 -4.49 -4.82
C ASN A 54 -9.57 -5.01 -4.56
N LEU A 55 -9.25 -5.23 -3.29
CA LEU A 55 -8.01 -5.86 -2.81
C LEU A 55 -8.30 -7.04 -1.86
N SER A 56 -9.52 -7.59 -1.89
CA SER A 56 -9.97 -8.65 -0.98
C SER A 56 -9.07 -9.88 -0.98
N VAL A 57 -8.45 -10.21 -2.12
CA VAL A 57 -7.48 -11.32 -2.24
C VAL A 57 -6.25 -11.19 -1.33
N PHE A 58 -5.90 -9.97 -0.90
CA PHE A 58 -4.81 -9.80 0.08
C PHE A 58 -5.20 -10.33 1.46
N ALA A 59 -6.50 -10.37 1.80
CA ALA A 59 -6.97 -10.86 3.10
C ALA A 59 -6.71 -12.36 3.30
N ASP A 60 -6.47 -13.12 2.23
CA ASP A 60 -6.13 -14.54 2.29
C ASP A 60 -4.71 -14.78 2.86
N VAL A 61 -3.83 -13.79 2.75
CA VAL A 61 -2.40 -13.92 3.14
C VAL A 61 -1.92 -12.86 4.13
N VAL A 62 -2.61 -11.72 4.23
CA VAL A 62 -2.29 -10.62 5.16
C VAL A 62 -3.20 -10.69 6.38
N THR A 63 -2.59 -10.70 7.56
CA THR A 63 -3.30 -10.74 8.85
C THR A 63 -3.98 -9.42 9.16
N TYR A 64 -3.26 -8.32 8.94
CA TYR A 64 -3.81 -6.97 9.10
C TYR A 64 -3.00 -5.95 8.28
N ILE A 65 -3.61 -4.81 8.04
CA ILE A 65 -2.94 -3.64 7.49
C ILE A 65 -2.76 -2.57 8.56
N ALA A 66 -1.63 -1.88 8.53
CA ALA A 66 -1.38 -0.69 9.33
C ALA A 66 -1.51 0.53 8.43
N ILE A 67 -2.66 1.21 8.50
CA ILE A 67 -2.90 2.41 7.71
C ILE A 67 -2.03 3.53 8.26
N MET A 68 -1.17 4.09 7.41
CA MET A 68 -0.31 5.22 7.72
C MET A 68 -1.12 6.52 7.65
N ASN A 69 -2.08 6.70 8.57
CA ASN A 69 -2.92 7.90 8.68
C ASN A 69 -2.17 9.04 9.38
N TYR A 70 -1.08 9.46 8.77
CA TYR A 70 -0.24 10.57 9.18
C TYR A 70 0.48 11.12 7.94
N ASP A 71 1.22 12.21 8.09
CA ASP A 71 1.86 12.94 6.99
C ASP A 71 0.87 13.47 5.94
N VAL A 72 -0.35 13.80 6.39
CA VAL A 72 -1.45 14.20 5.48
C VAL A 72 -1.32 15.66 5.02
N TRP A 73 -1.04 16.59 5.94
CA TRP A 73 -0.70 17.97 5.62
C TRP A 73 0.76 18.21 5.91
N THR A 74 1.57 18.27 4.85
CA THR A 74 3.01 18.55 4.94
C THR A 74 3.34 19.83 4.18
N PRO A 75 4.45 20.52 4.52
CA PRO A 75 4.94 21.66 3.76
C PRO A 75 5.26 21.34 2.29
N TYR A 76 5.47 20.07 1.97
CA TYR A 76 5.84 19.61 0.63
C TYR A 76 4.63 19.24 -0.25
N HIS A 77 3.48 18.97 0.35
CA HIS A 77 2.29 18.46 -0.35
C HIS A 77 1.09 19.41 -0.29
N THR A 78 1.14 20.48 0.51
CA THR A 78 -0.02 21.36 0.75
C THR A 78 0.36 22.84 0.76
N THR A 79 -0.54 23.69 0.28
CA THR A 79 -0.42 25.17 0.36
C THR A 79 -1.13 25.77 1.57
N HIS A 80 -1.82 24.95 2.36
CA HIS A 80 -2.59 25.35 3.53
C HIS A 80 -2.17 24.53 4.74
N VAL A 81 -2.27 25.12 5.94
CA VAL A 81 -2.06 24.40 7.19
C VAL A 81 -3.22 23.45 7.46
N GLY A 82 -2.92 22.26 7.98
CA GLY A 82 -3.91 21.28 8.40
C GLY A 82 -3.32 20.25 9.37
N PRO A 83 -4.15 19.38 9.95
CA PRO A 83 -3.72 18.43 10.98
C PRO A 83 -2.84 17.34 10.38
N ASN A 84 -1.75 16.94 11.05
CA ASN A 84 -0.90 15.85 10.53
C ASN A 84 -1.65 14.52 10.32
N ALA A 85 -2.57 14.20 11.24
CA ALA A 85 -3.33 12.95 11.31
C ALA A 85 -4.79 13.23 11.68
N PRO A 86 -5.67 13.59 10.73
CA PRO A 86 -7.10 13.76 11.00
C PRO A 86 -7.72 12.40 11.35
N LEU A 87 -8.71 12.40 12.24
CA LEU A 87 -9.49 11.21 12.56
C LEU A 87 -10.71 11.07 11.64
#